data_AF-A0A8J6UQS2-F1
#
_entry.id   AF-A0A8J6UQS2-F1
#
_cell.length_a   1.000
_cell.length_b   1.000
_cell.length_c   1.000
_cell.angle_alpha   90.00
_cell.angle_beta   90.00
_cell.angle_gamma   90.00
#
_symmetry.space_group_name_H-M   'P 1'
#
loop_
_entity.id
_entity.type
_entity.pdbx_description
1 polymer ?
#
loop_
_entity_poly.entity_id
_entity_poly.type
_entity_poly.pdbx_seq_one_letter_code
_entity_poly.pdbx_strand_id
1 'polypeptide(L)'
;MTNSLPLLIDVEPNIIFTNAWFGTDTHQPAVYWQLNQKNGLLTLVEARARAQAIFQAVAYAEGEAAIVKGVMAMHLNALKSTKKGFGAQAQEQKQSAEMEALIMAAQLRRFLQQGRSPLIEGIEVIFGMKTRRALIDCTWYGELTQWETTQAIEHATILIETAEAAESDAYFRWFLMERVGIEAEETYPLIAEFQTFRQRRQLEELFEAGNH
;
A
#
# COMPACT_ATOMS: atom_id res chain seq x y z
N MET A 1 -29.18 -17.99 -12.68
CA MET A 1 -28.15 -17.14 -13.33
C MET A 1 -27.06 -16.91 -12.30
N THR A 2 -25.98 -17.68 -12.40
CA THR A 2 -24.82 -17.61 -11.49
C THR A 2 -23.93 -16.46 -11.95
N ASN A 3 -23.98 -15.34 -11.22
CA ASN A 3 -22.98 -14.27 -11.34
C ASN A 3 -21.66 -14.77 -10.75
N SER A 4 -20.91 -15.56 -11.52
CA SER A 4 -19.48 -15.70 -11.30
C SER A 4 -18.84 -14.40 -11.75
N LEU A 5 -18.44 -13.57 -10.77
CA LEU A 5 -17.48 -12.49 -11.00
C LEU A 5 -16.31 -13.07 -11.80
N PRO A 6 -15.89 -12.45 -12.92
CA PRO A 6 -14.72 -12.92 -13.62
C PRO A 6 -13.54 -12.82 -12.64
N LEU A 7 -12.77 -13.92 -12.54
CA LEU A 7 -11.43 -13.86 -11.96
C LEU A 7 -10.70 -12.71 -12.68
N LEU A 8 -10.42 -11.64 -11.95
CA LEU A 8 -9.55 -10.57 -12.41
C LEU A 8 -8.22 -11.22 -12.76
N ILE A 9 -7.94 -11.20 -14.06
CA ILE A 9 -6.73 -11.70 -14.68
C ILE A 9 -5.54 -10.98 -14.04
N ASP A 10 -4.53 -11.76 -13.67
CA ASP A 10 -3.25 -11.41 -13.04
C ASP A 10 -2.42 -10.38 -13.86
N VAL A 11 -2.88 -9.14 -13.95
CA VAL A 11 -2.03 -8.00 -14.28
C VAL A 11 -2.06 -7.09 -13.08
N GLU A 12 -1.05 -7.21 -12.23
CA GLU A 12 -0.88 -6.30 -11.11
C GLU A 12 -0.79 -4.86 -11.64
N PRO A 13 -1.71 -3.97 -11.24
CA PRO A 13 -1.72 -2.61 -11.72
C PRO A 13 -0.52 -1.85 -11.10
N ASN A 14 0.56 -1.71 -11.87
CA ASN A 14 1.74 -0.95 -11.47
C ASN A 14 1.41 0.55 -11.46
N ILE A 15 1.35 1.15 -10.27
CA ILE A 15 1.31 2.60 -10.13
C ILE A 15 2.72 3.14 -10.19
N ILE A 16 2.95 4.06 -11.12
CA ILE A 16 4.19 4.81 -11.23
C ILE A 16 3.96 6.19 -10.61
N PHE A 17 4.87 6.62 -9.76
CA PHE A 17 4.90 7.96 -9.18
C PHE A 17 6.14 8.68 -9.67
N THR A 18 5.97 9.94 -10.08
CA THR A 18 7.08 10.82 -10.42
C THR A 18 6.81 12.20 -9.86
N ASN A 19 7.89 12.93 -9.55
CA ASN A 19 7.75 14.33 -9.20
C ASN A 19 7.22 15.05 -10.44
N ALA A 20 6.14 15.81 -10.31
CA ALA A 20 5.71 16.66 -11.40
C ALA A 20 5.86 18.12 -11.09
N TRP A 21 6.38 18.80 -12.09
CA TRP A 21 6.59 20.23 -12.10
C TRP A 21 5.57 20.86 -13.03
N PHE A 22 4.69 21.69 -12.50
CA PHE A 22 3.76 22.48 -13.31
C PHE A 22 4.25 23.90 -13.50
N GLY A 23 3.97 24.39 -14.69
CA GLY A 23 4.45 25.64 -15.26
C GLY A 23 4.09 26.90 -14.47
N THR A 24 4.48 28.01 -15.07
CA THR A 24 4.72 29.36 -14.55
C THR A 24 3.70 29.99 -13.60
N ASP A 25 2.53 29.40 -13.37
CA ASP A 25 1.38 30.13 -12.82
C ASP A 25 0.96 29.69 -11.42
N THR A 26 1.28 28.47 -10.97
CA THR A 26 0.88 27.98 -9.63
C THR A 26 2.04 27.64 -8.70
N HIS A 27 3.23 27.32 -9.22
CA HIS A 27 4.46 27.05 -8.44
C HIS A 27 4.32 26.03 -7.29
N GLN A 28 3.25 25.25 -7.23
CA GLN A 28 3.02 24.31 -6.13
C GLN A 28 3.61 22.93 -6.45
N PRO A 29 4.38 22.34 -5.53
CA PRO A 29 4.89 20.99 -5.70
C PRO A 29 3.73 19.97 -5.76
N ALA A 30 3.84 19.02 -6.67
CA ALA A 30 2.86 17.96 -6.87
C ALA A 30 3.52 16.63 -7.23
N VAL A 31 2.83 15.54 -6.94
CA VAL A 31 3.19 14.19 -7.37
C VAL A 31 2.35 13.82 -8.57
N TYR A 32 3.00 13.50 -9.69
CA TYR A 32 2.33 12.85 -10.81
C TYR A 32 2.26 11.36 -10.58
N TRP A 33 1.12 10.80 -10.95
CA TRP A 33 0.89 9.37 -10.90
C TRP A 33 0.41 8.88 -12.27
N GLN A 34 0.73 7.62 -12.57
CA GLN A 34 0.24 6.93 -13.74
C GLN A 34 -0.16 5.49 -13.36
N LEU A 35 -1.37 5.10 -13.76
CA LEU A 35 -1.94 3.76 -13.53
C LEU A 35 -2.82 3.37 -14.72
N ASN A 36 -2.59 2.19 -15.32
CA ASN A 36 -3.45 1.63 -16.38
C ASN A 36 -3.87 2.66 -17.46
N GLN A 37 -2.90 3.43 -17.97
CA GLN A 37 -3.08 4.52 -18.96
C GLN A 37 -3.81 5.78 -18.46
N LYS A 38 -4.32 5.79 -17.22
CA LYS A 38 -4.76 7.00 -16.53
C LYS A 38 -3.58 7.68 -15.86
N ASN A 39 -3.64 8.99 -15.79
CA ASN A 39 -2.67 9.78 -15.07
C ASN A 39 -3.36 10.97 -14.39
N GLY A 40 -2.62 11.59 -13.48
CA GLY A 40 -3.12 12.74 -12.76
C GLY A 40 -2.08 13.29 -11.81
N LEU A 41 -2.53 14.26 -11.02
CA LEU A 41 -1.71 14.99 -10.07
C LEU A 41 -2.30 14.88 -8.68
N LEU A 42 -1.41 14.76 -7.71
CA LEU A 42 -1.71 14.81 -6.29
C LEU A 42 -0.97 16.01 -5.70
N THR A 43 -1.67 16.78 -4.88
CA THR A 43 -0.99 17.73 -4.00
C THR A 43 -0.12 16.98 -2.98
N LEU A 44 0.89 17.63 -2.40
CA LEU A 44 1.72 17.01 -1.36
C LEU A 44 0.89 16.50 -0.16
N VAL A 45 -0.16 17.24 0.21
CA VAL A 45 -1.04 16.88 1.32
C VAL A 45 -1.80 15.60 0.99
N GLU A 46 -2.37 15.49 -0.21
CA GLU A 46 -3.09 14.29 -0.65
C GLU A 46 -2.15 13.08 -0.79
N ALA A 47 -0.94 13.27 -1.34
CA ALA A 47 0.05 12.22 -1.47
C ALA A 47 0.44 11.64 -0.10
N ARG A 48 0.79 12.52 0.86
CA ARG A 48 1.14 12.12 2.23
C ARG A 48 -0.02 11.46 2.96
N ALA A 49 -1.23 12.03 2.87
CA ALA A 49 -2.42 11.48 3.49
C ALA A 49 -2.75 10.08 2.95
N ARG A 50 -2.68 9.88 1.62
CA ARG A 50 -2.87 8.57 0.98
C ARG A 50 -1.82 7.58 1.44
N ALA A 51 -0.54 7.93 1.43
CA ALA A 51 0.51 7.02 1.86
C ALA A 51 0.37 6.63 3.34
N GLN A 52 0.05 7.57 4.21
CA GLN A 52 -0.24 7.29 5.63
C GLN A 52 -1.43 6.33 5.78
N ALA A 53 -2.51 6.54 5.02
CA ALA A 53 -3.66 5.66 5.03
C ALA A 53 -3.32 4.24 4.55
N ILE A 54 -2.45 4.11 3.54
CA ILE A 54 -1.96 2.80 3.07
C ILE A 54 -1.13 2.12 4.18
N PHE A 55 -0.22 2.82 4.84
CA PHE A 55 0.54 2.25 5.98
C PHE A 55 -0.36 1.81 7.13
N GLN A 56 -1.39 2.59 7.46
CA GLN A 56 -2.38 2.20 8.46
C GLN A 56 -3.18 0.97 8.01
N ALA A 57 -3.58 0.91 6.75
CA ALA A 57 -4.26 -0.24 6.17
C ALA A 57 -3.40 -1.50 6.25
N VAL A 58 -2.10 -1.42 5.96
CA VAL A 58 -1.14 -2.51 6.13
C VAL A 58 -1.09 -2.99 7.57
N ALA A 59 -0.90 -2.09 8.53
CA ALA A 59 -0.85 -2.44 9.95
C ALA A 59 -2.14 -3.15 10.42
N TYR A 60 -3.30 -2.66 9.96
CA TYR A 60 -4.57 -3.32 10.24
C TYR A 60 -4.68 -4.69 9.57
N ALA A 61 -4.29 -4.82 8.29
CA ALA A 61 -4.37 -6.06 7.54
C ALA A 61 -3.49 -7.16 8.15
N GLU A 62 -2.26 -6.81 8.53
CA GLU A 62 -1.32 -7.73 9.19
C GLU A 62 -1.81 -8.11 10.59
N GLY A 63 -2.32 -7.14 11.36
CA GLY A 63 -2.92 -7.39 12.67
C GLY A 63 -4.11 -8.34 12.58
N GLU A 64 -5.02 -8.14 11.63
CA GLU A 64 -6.14 -9.05 11.37
C GLU A 64 -5.65 -10.46 11.02
N ALA A 65 -4.72 -10.56 10.07
CA ALA A 65 -4.17 -11.84 9.64
C ALA A 65 -3.50 -12.57 10.80
N ALA A 66 -2.77 -11.87 11.66
CA ALA A 66 -2.12 -12.44 12.84
C ALA A 66 -3.14 -12.99 13.84
N ILE A 67 -4.20 -12.24 14.16
CA ILE A 67 -5.21 -12.71 15.11
C ILE A 67 -5.98 -13.90 14.54
N VAL A 68 -6.38 -13.86 13.27
CA VAL A 68 -7.07 -14.98 12.60
C VAL A 68 -6.19 -16.23 12.63
N LYS A 69 -4.91 -16.12 12.27
CA LYS A 69 -3.95 -17.24 12.35
C LYS A 69 -3.82 -17.77 13.78
N GLY A 70 -3.77 -16.89 14.78
CA GLY A 70 -3.71 -17.25 16.20
C GLY A 70 -4.93 -18.05 16.66
N VAL A 71 -6.14 -17.57 16.35
CA VAL A 71 -7.40 -18.27 16.68
C VAL A 71 -7.47 -19.64 16.01
N MET A 72 -7.13 -19.71 14.71
CA MET A 72 -7.07 -20.99 13.99
C MET A 72 -6.07 -21.96 14.62
N ALA A 73 -4.88 -21.48 15.02
CA ALA A 73 -3.85 -22.30 15.64
C ALA A 73 -4.27 -22.82 17.03
N MET A 74 -4.88 -21.97 17.86
CA MET A 74 -5.40 -22.37 19.18
C MET A 74 -6.44 -23.48 19.05
N HIS A 75 -7.36 -23.33 18.10
CA HIS A 75 -8.43 -24.30 17.89
C HIS A 75 -7.92 -25.63 17.31
N LEU A 76 -7.00 -25.58 16.35
CA LEU A 76 -6.32 -26.77 15.82
C LEU A 76 -5.50 -27.52 16.89
N ASN A 77 -4.85 -26.79 17.81
CA ASN A 77 -4.10 -27.39 18.91
C ASN A 77 -5.01 -28.04 19.95
N ALA A 78 -6.16 -27.43 20.26
CA ALA A 78 -7.18 -28.01 21.14
C ALA A 78 -7.74 -29.34 20.60
N LEU A 79 -7.84 -29.48 19.28
CA LEU A 79 -8.24 -30.74 18.63
C LEU A 79 -7.16 -31.83 18.67
N LYS A 80 -5.88 -31.43 18.62
CA LYS A 80 -4.76 -32.38 18.69
C LYS A 80 -4.64 -32.98 20.09
N SER A 81 -4.92 -32.21 21.14
CA SER A 81 -4.88 -32.71 22.53
C SER A 81 -6.05 -33.66 22.85
N THR A 82 -7.17 -33.55 22.14
CA THR A 82 -8.33 -34.45 22.31
C THR A 82 -8.21 -35.78 21.54
N LYS A 83 -7.33 -35.88 20.54
CA LYS A 83 -7.19 -37.09 19.71
C LYS A 83 -6.09 -38.04 20.19
N LYS A 84 -6.45 -38.89 21.16
CA LYS A 84 -5.91 -40.25 21.27
C LYS A 84 -7.01 -41.24 20.83
N GLY A 85 -7.09 -41.52 19.52
CA GLY A 85 -7.88 -42.64 18.98
C GLY A 85 -8.95 -42.25 17.94
N PHE A 86 -9.07 -43.08 16.89
CA PHE A 86 -10.09 -43.12 15.83
C PHE A 86 -10.00 -42.07 14.68
N GLY A 87 -9.59 -42.55 13.49
CA GLY A 87 -9.20 -41.73 12.33
C GLY A 87 -10.32 -41.19 11.44
N ALA A 88 -11.56 -41.72 11.50
CA ALA A 88 -12.66 -41.25 10.65
C ALA A 88 -13.43 -40.06 11.27
N GLN A 89 -13.78 -40.14 12.56
CA GLN A 89 -14.33 -39.01 13.33
C GLN A 89 -13.36 -37.83 13.40
N ALA A 90 -12.06 -38.09 13.22
CA ALA A 90 -11.05 -37.06 13.21
C ALA A 90 -11.14 -36.11 12.02
N GLN A 91 -11.70 -36.52 10.89
CA GLN A 91 -11.73 -35.73 9.67
C GLN A 91 -12.96 -34.79 9.64
N GLU A 92 -14.14 -35.29 10.05
CA GLU A 92 -15.34 -34.46 10.27
C GLU A 92 -15.14 -33.41 11.36
N GLN A 93 -14.53 -33.78 12.49
CA GLN A 93 -14.21 -32.82 13.55
C GLN A 93 -13.23 -31.74 13.10
N LYS A 94 -12.30 -32.06 12.19
CA LYS A 94 -11.35 -31.08 11.65
C LYS A 94 -12.06 -30.07 10.75
N GLN A 95 -12.99 -30.52 9.90
CA GLN A 95 -13.78 -29.63 9.06
C GLN A 95 -14.74 -28.74 9.87
N SER A 96 -15.38 -29.30 10.90
CA SER A 96 -16.25 -28.53 11.82
C SER A 96 -15.46 -27.44 12.55
N ALA A 97 -14.27 -27.79 13.04
CA ALA A 97 -13.40 -26.87 13.77
C ALA A 97 -12.77 -25.79 12.87
N GLU A 98 -12.41 -26.14 11.63
CA GLU A 98 -12.01 -25.15 10.64
C GLU A 98 -13.17 -24.18 10.36
N MET A 99 -14.41 -24.67 10.24
CA MET A 99 -15.57 -23.82 10.03
C MET A 99 -15.86 -22.91 11.23
N GLU A 100 -15.78 -23.41 12.47
CA GLU A 100 -15.92 -22.61 13.69
C GLU A 100 -14.83 -21.53 13.80
N ALA A 101 -13.57 -21.88 13.49
CA ALA A 101 -12.48 -20.92 13.48
C ALA A 101 -12.69 -19.81 12.42
N LEU A 102 -13.23 -20.16 11.24
CA LEU A 102 -13.57 -19.18 10.21
C LEU A 102 -14.75 -18.28 10.62
N ILE A 103 -15.74 -18.82 11.34
CA ILE A 103 -16.86 -18.02 11.87
C ILE A 103 -16.36 -17.05 12.95
N MET A 104 -15.51 -17.51 13.88
CA MET A 104 -14.91 -16.62 14.89
C MET A 104 -14.03 -15.54 14.26
N ALA A 105 -13.23 -15.90 13.26
CA ALA A 105 -12.45 -14.94 12.47
C ALA A 105 -13.35 -13.89 11.79
N ALA A 106 -14.48 -14.31 11.22
CA ALA A 106 -15.43 -13.41 10.56
C ALA A 106 -16.14 -12.47 11.57
N GLN A 107 -16.49 -12.96 12.77
CA GLN A 107 -17.07 -12.13 13.83
C GLN A 107 -16.08 -11.10 14.37
N LEU A 108 -14.83 -11.52 14.60
CA LEU A 108 -13.76 -10.62 15.01
C LEU A 108 -13.51 -9.53 13.96
N ARG A 109 -13.50 -9.89 12.67
CA ARG A 109 -13.36 -8.92 11.58
C ARG A 109 -14.46 -7.86 11.62
N ARG A 110 -15.72 -8.27 11.82
CA ARG A 110 -16.85 -7.33 11.97
C ARG A 110 -16.67 -6.40 13.17
N PHE A 111 -16.22 -6.93 14.30
CA PHE A 111 -15.93 -6.13 15.50
C PHE A 111 -14.82 -5.11 15.24
N LEU A 112 -13.72 -5.54 14.62
CA LEU A 112 -12.61 -4.67 14.28
C LEU A 112 -13.01 -3.60 13.26
N GLN A 113 -13.90 -3.90 12.32
CA GLN A 113 -14.44 -2.90 11.37
C GLN A 113 -15.23 -1.79 12.07
N GLN A 114 -15.97 -2.10 13.13
CA GLN A 114 -16.79 -1.14 13.87
C GLN A 114 -15.99 -0.20 14.78
N GLY A 115 -14.81 -0.62 15.25
CA GLY A 115 -13.94 0.18 16.12
C GLY A 115 -12.86 1.00 15.40
N ARG A 116 -12.85 1.01 14.06
CA ARG A 116 -11.79 1.63 13.26
C ARG A 116 -11.92 3.15 13.16
N SER A 117 -10.78 3.82 13.16
CA SER A 117 -10.70 5.12 12.49
C SER A 117 -11.00 4.91 11.00
N PRO A 118 -11.88 5.71 10.39
CA PRO A 118 -12.15 5.57 8.97
C PRO A 118 -10.84 5.74 8.19
N LEU A 119 -10.52 4.75 7.35
CA LEU A 119 -9.51 4.92 6.32
C LEU A 119 -10.02 5.95 5.31
N ILE A 120 -9.12 6.52 4.53
CA ILE A 120 -9.49 7.37 3.40
C ILE A 120 -10.40 6.56 2.46
N GLU A 121 -11.42 7.22 1.90
CA GLU A 121 -12.34 6.61 0.96
C GLU A 121 -11.58 5.92 -0.19
N GLY A 122 -11.96 4.66 -0.46
CA GLY A 122 -11.28 3.84 -1.46
C GLY A 122 -10.02 3.14 -0.95
N ILE A 123 -9.79 2.98 0.35
CA ILE A 123 -8.79 2.03 0.87
C ILE A 123 -9.48 1.10 1.86
N GLU A 124 -9.45 -0.21 1.58
CA GLU A 124 -10.08 -1.23 2.37
C GLU A 124 -9.13 -2.39 2.68
N VAL A 125 -9.34 -3.00 3.85
CA VAL A 125 -8.55 -4.13 4.32
C VAL A 125 -9.32 -5.43 4.11
N ILE A 126 -8.69 -6.37 3.42
CA ILE A 126 -9.24 -7.69 3.12
C ILE A 126 -8.36 -8.80 3.66
N PHE A 127 -8.99 -9.82 4.23
CA PHE A 127 -8.33 -11.07 4.53
C PHE A 127 -8.72 -12.11 3.47
N GLY A 128 -7.75 -12.54 2.67
CA GLY A 128 -7.94 -13.56 1.67
C GLY A 128 -8.17 -14.91 2.33
N MET A 129 -9.42 -15.32 2.55
CA MET A 129 -9.75 -16.56 3.28
C MET A 129 -9.11 -17.81 2.67
N LYS A 130 -8.94 -17.86 1.34
CA LYS A 130 -8.29 -18.96 0.62
C LYS A 130 -6.76 -18.89 0.71
N THR A 131 -6.18 -17.71 0.50
CA THR A 131 -4.73 -17.50 0.50
C THR A 131 -4.15 -17.38 1.91
N ARG A 132 -4.99 -17.13 2.91
CA ARG A 132 -4.66 -16.78 4.30
C ARG A 132 -3.68 -15.60 4.39
N ARG A 133 -3.78 -14.67 3.44
CA ARG A 133 -2.95 -13.47 3.33
C ARG A 133 -3.77 -12.22 3.65
N ALA A 134 -3.07 -11.25 4.22
CA ALA A 134 -3.52 -9.88 4.34
C ALA A 134 -3.45 -9.23 2.94
N LEU A 135 -4.54 -8.60 2.53
CA LEU A 135 -4.70 -7.95 1.24
C LEU A 135 -5.28 -6.56 1.47
N ILE A 136 -4.96 -5.64 0.58
CA ILE A 136 -5.45 -4.27 0.61
C ILE A 136 -6.11 -3.99 -0.72
N ASP A 137 -7.39 -3.63 -0.68
CA ASP A 137 -8.13 -3.16 -1.84
C ASP A 137 -8.02 -1.64 -1.86
N CYS A 138 -7.58 -1.09 -2.98
CA CYS A 138 -7.49 0.35 -3.18
C CYS A 138 -8.28 0.75 -4.43
N THR A 139 -9.14 1.76 -4.30
CA THR A 139 -9.73 2.48 -5.41
C THR A 139 -8.86 3.70 -5.71
N TRP A 140 -8.10 3.61 -6.78
CA TRP A 140 -7.22 4.66 -7.26
C TRP A 140 -7.87 5.39 -8.45
N TYR A 141 -8.48 6.55 -8.20
CA TYR A 141 -9.11 7.37 -9.25
C TYR A 141 -10.07 6.58 -10.18
N GLY A 142 -10.92 5.75 -9.55
CA GLY A 142 -11.90 4.92 -10.25
C GLY A 142 -11.35 3.61 -10.82
N GLU A 143 -10.06 3.30 -10.64
CA GLU A 143 -9.49 1.98 -10.87
C GLU A 143 -9.43 1.19 -9.57
N LEU A 144 -9.88 -0.06 -9.60
CA LEU A 144 -9.74 -0.97 -8.47
C LEU A 144 -8.41 -1.71 -8.59
N THR A 145 -7.59 -1.61 -7.55
CA THR A 145 -6.33 -2.33 -7.39
C THR A 145 -6.39 -3.15 -6.12
N GLN A 146 -5.72 -4.30 -6.13
CA GLN A 146 -5.56 -5.14 -4.95
C GLN A 146 -4.08 -5.43 -4.78
N TRP A 147 -3.57 -5.21 -3.57
CA TRP A 147 -2.16 -5.38 -3.25
C TRP A 147 -1.96 -6.33 -2.08
N GLU A 148 -0.86 -7.08 -2.13
CA GLU A 148 -0.30 -7.69 -0.93
C GLU A 148 0.31 -6.60 -0.02
N THR A 149 0.50 -6.90 1.26
CA THR A 149 1.01 -5.91 2.22
C THR A 149 2.38 -5.38 1.85
N THR A 150 3.26 -6.21 1.29
CA THR A 150 4.59 -5.81 0.80
C THR A 150 4.51 -4.82 -0.35
N GLN A 151 3.63 -5.07 -1.33
CA GLN A 151 3.40 -4.16 -2.47
C GLN A 151 2.78 -2.84 -2.01
N ALA A 152 1.82 -2.90 -1.09
CA ALA A 152 1.21 -1.70 -0.53
C ALA A 152 2.23 -0.84 0.24
N ILE A 153 3.14 -1.46 1.00
CA ILE A 153 4.27 -0.77 1.65
C ILE A 153 5.17 -0.11 0.61
N GLU A 154 5.52 -0.83 -0.47
CA GLU A 154 6.37 -0.30 -1.54
C GLU A 154 5.72 0.91 -2.21
N HIS A 155 4.46 0.81 -2.63
CA HIS A 155 3.73 1.92 -3.23
C HIS A 155 3.58 3.12 -2.27
N ALA A 156 3.31 2.89 -0.99
CA ALA A 156 3.21 3.95 0.01
C ALA A 156 4.56 4.66 0.24
N THR A 157 5.64 3.88 0.30
CA THR A 157 7.01 4.39 0.43
C THR A 157 7.38 5.26 -0.77
N ILE A 158 7.23 4.73 -1.98
CA ILE A 158 7.53 5.47 -3.23
C ILE A 158 6.71 6.76 -3.30
N LEU A 159 5.42 6.71 -2.93
CA LEU A 159 4.55 7.89 -2.93
C LEU A 159 5.05 9.00 -1.97
N ILE A 160 5.47 8.64 -0.76
CA ILE A 160 6.05 9.61 0.20
C ILE A 160 7.38 10.14 -0.31
N GLU A 161 8.28 9.27 -0.76
CA GLU A 161 9.60 9.69 -1.26
C GLU A 161 9.47 10.65 -2.44
N THR A 162 8.51 10.37 -3.34
CA THR A 162 8.18 11.24 -4.48
C THR A 162 7.63 12.59 -3.98
N ALA A 163 6.78 12.59 -2.95
CA ALA A 163 6.27 13.83 -2.36
C ALA A 163 7.39 14.67 -1.71
N GLU A 164 8.29 14.06 -0.94
CA GLU A 164 9.44 14.73 -0.31
C GLU A 164 10.43 15.27 -1.36
N ALA A 165 10.67 14.50 -2.42
CA ALA A 165 11.52 14.93 -3.52
C ALA A 165 10.91 16.11 -4.28
N ALA A 166 9.60 16.11 -4.51
CA ALA A 166 8.88 17.23 -5.11
C ALA A 166 8.92 18.50 -4.23
N GLU A 167 8.78 18.37 -2.91
CA GLU A 167 8.92 19.49 -1.97
C GLU A 167 10.35 20.06 -1.99
N SER A 168 11.36 19.18 -1.95
CA SER A 168 12.76 19.57 -2.00
C SER A 168 13.09 20.33 -3.28
N ASP A 169 12.55 19.88 -4.42
CA ASP A 169 12.75 20.53 -5.72
C ASP A 169 12.10 21.92 -5.78
N ALA A 170 10.91 22.05 -5.20
CA ALA A 170 10.23 23.34 -5.09
C ALA A 170 10.99 24.31 -4.16
N TYR A 171 11.51 23.82 -3.03
CA TYR A 171 12.35 24.62 -2.14
C TYR A 171 13.63 25.07 -2.84
N PHE A 172 14.33 24.16 -3.53
CA PHE A 172 15.58 24.50 -4.21
C PHE A 172 15.36 25.55 -5.29
N ARG A 173 14.28 25.43 -6.08
CA ARG A 173 13.86 26.47 -7.03
C ARG A 173 13.64 27.82 -6.36
N TRP A 174 12.82 27.84 -5.31
CA TRP A 174 12.53 29.07 -4.57
C TRP A 174 13.82 29.70 -4.06
N PHE A 175 14.75 28.90 -3.55
CA PHE A 175 16.05 29.38 -3.08
C PHE A 175 16.87 30.01 -4.22
N LEU A 176 16.98 29.34 -5.37
CA LEU A 176 17.72 29.87 -6.52
C LEU A 176 17.12 31.18 -7.03
N MET A 177 15.80 31.27 -7.12
CA MET A 177 15.13 32.46 -7.62
C MET A 177 15.11 33.62 -6.60
N GLU A 178 14.63 33.37 -5.39
CA GLU A 178 14.35 34.42 -4.40
C GLU A 178 15.55 34.79 -3.52
N ARG A 179 16.51 33.87 -3.35
CA ARG A 179 17.70 34.11 -2.50
C ARG A 179 18.96 34.35 -3.30
N VAL A 180 19.15 33.61 -4.40
CA VAL A 180 20.33 33.77 -5.26
C VAL A 180 20.07 34.78 -6.38
N GLY A 181 18.81 34.96 -6.81
CA GLY A 181 18.45 35.89 -7.87
C GLY A 181 18.68 35.33 -9.27
N ILE A 182 18.62 34.00 -9.43
CA ILE A 182 18.73 33.34 -10.74
C ILE A 182 17.38 33.42 -11.46
N GLU A 183 17.42 33.75 -12.75
CA GLU A 183 16.21 33.82 -13.57
C GLU A 183 15.57 32.44 -13.74
N ALA A 184 14.25 32.42 -13.89
CA ALA A 184 13.49 31.17 -13.95
C ALA A 184 14.01 30.21 -15.05
N GLU A 185 14.38 30.75 -16.21
CA GLU A 185 14.88 30.00 -17.37
C GLU A 185 16.20 29.27 -17.07
N GLU A 186 17.09 29.92 -16.30
CA GLU A 186 18.39 29.36 -15.88
C GLU A 186 18.26 28.40 -14.71
N THR A 187 17.13 28.42 -14.01
CA THR A 187 16.87 27.57 -12.85
C THR A 187 16.52 26.12 -13.26
N TYR A 188 15.85 25.93 -14.41
CA TYR A 188 15.41 24.60 -14.85
C TYR A 188 16.56 23.59 -15.06
N PRO A 189 17.66 23.93 -15.76
CA PRO A 189 18.78 23.01 -15.93
C PRO A 189 19.44 22.62 -14.60
N LEU A 190 19.60 23.58 -13.68
CA LEU A 190 20.20 23.34 -12.35
C LEU A 190 19.37 22.35 -11.52
N ILE A 191 18.05 22.44 -11.61
CA ILE A 191 17.14 21.52 -10.92
C ILE A 191 17.18 20.14 -11.56
N ALA A 192 17.23 20.05 -12.90
CA ALA A 192 17.36 18.77 -13.59
C ALA A 192 18.69 18.08 -13.22
N GLU A 193 19.78 18.83 -13.12
CA GLU A 193 21.07 18.32 -12.62
C GLU A 193 20.96 17.83 -11.17
N PHE A 194 20.31 18.59 -10.30
CA PHE A 194 20.07 18.20 -8.91
C PHE A 194 19.22 16.92 -8.79
N GLN A 195 18.16 16.79 -9.59
CA GLN A 195 17.32 15.59 -9.67
C GLN A 195 18.14 14.37 -10.12
N THR A 196 18.95 14.55 -11.17
CA THR A 196 19.83 13.49 -11.71
C THR A 196 20.87 13.07 -10.68
N PHE A 197 21.46 14.03 -9.95
CA PHE A 197 22.41 13.78 -8.88
C PHE A 197 21.77 12.96 -7.76
N ARG A 198 20.57 13.36 -7.29
CA ARG A 198 19.84 12.65 -6.24
C ARG A 198 19.46 11.22 -6.65
N GLN A 199 18.96 11.03 -7.87
CA GLN A 199 18.63 9.69 -8.39
C GLN A 199 19.86 8.77 -8.44
N ARG A 200 21.00 9.30 -8.89
CA ARG A 200 22.25 8.55 -8.92
C ARG A 200 22.68 8.11 -7.53
N ARG A 201 22.63 9.03 -6.56
CA ARG A 201 22.99 8.74 -5.17
C ARG A 201 22.08 7.68 -4.56
N GLN A 202 20.76 7.76 -4.81
CA GLN A 202 19.81 6.74 -4.35
C GLN A 202 20.14 5.36 -4.94
N LEU A 203 20.47 5.28 -6.23
CA LEU A 203 20.89 4.03 -6.85
C LEU A 203 22.17 3.48 -6.21
N GLU A 204 23.18 4.34 -5.98
CA GLU A 204 24.42 3.97 -5.31
C GLU A 204 24.15 3.40 -3.90
N GLU A 205 23.32 4.08 -3.09
CA GLU A 205 22.92 3.63 -1.76
C GLU A 205 22.20 2.28 -1.79
N LEU A 206 21.32 2.05 -2.78
CA LEU A 206 20.64 0.76 -2.98
C LEU A 206 21.61 -0.36 -3.38
N PHE A 207 22.60 -0.06 -4.23
CA PHE A 207 23.64 -1.02 -4.62
C PHE A 207 24.56 -1.39 -3.44
N GLU A 208 24.89 -0.44 -2.59
CA GLU A 208 25.68 -0.69 -1.38
C GLU A 208 24.89 -1.53 -0.36
N ALA A 209 23.60 -1.22 -0.16
CA ALA A 209 22.73 -1.97 0.74
C ALA A 209 22.46 -3.41 0.28
N GLY A 210 22.42 -3.67 -1.03
CA GLY A 210 22.18 -5.01 -1.60
C GLY A 210 23.41 -5.95 -1.61
N ASN A 211 24.60 -5.45 -1.27
CA ASN A 211 25.84 -6.23 -1.21
C ASN A 211 26.19 -6.71 0.23
N HIS A 212 25.27 -6.57 1.18
CA HIS A 212 25.38 -7.00 2.57
C HIS A 212 24.28 -8.00 2.96
#